data_AF-A0A7R9LEF3-F1
#
_entry.id   AF-A0A7R9LEF3-F1
#
_cell.length_a   1.000
_cell.length_b   1.000
_cell.length_c   1.000
_cell.angle_alpha   90.00
_cell.angle_beta   90.00
_cell.angle_gamma   90.00
#
_symmetry.space_group_name_H-M   'P 1'
#
loop_
_entity.id
_entity.type
_entity.pdbx_description
1 polymer ?
#
loop_
_entity_poly.entity_id
_entity_poly.type
_entity_poly.pdbx_seq_one_letter_code
_entity_poly.pdbx_strand_id
1 'polypeptide(L)'
;MKIDSFHQIQLGSVYRGLTPIDDNEVLNLYNGNYVPQKLIRSKAGGEQLPMKQLNDLFSVPEICLLSNVTEYFIKNNICMVGLYEKLLCVHDCLLHESVTQVLRQVS
;
A
#
# COMPACT_ATOMS: atom_id res chain seq x y z
N MET A 1 -1.60 1.81 1.23
CA MET A 1 -1.75 3.19 0.75
C MET A 1 -3.18 3.37 0.26
N LYS A 2 -3.78 4.55 0.47
CA LYS A 2 -5.07 4.90 -0.14
C LYS A 2 -4.85 5.76 -1.37
N ILE A 3 -5.67 5.55 -2.40
CA ILE A 3 -5.75 6.43 -3.56
C ILE A 3 -7.20 6.85 -3.79
N ASP A 4 -7.40 8.03 -4.36
CA ASP A 4 -8.72 8.50 -4.75
C ASP A 4 -9.14 8.02 -6.16
N SER A 5 -10.35 8.41 -6.58
CA SER A 5 -10.90 8.11 -7.90
C SER A 5 -10.10 8.73 -9.07
N PHE A 6 -9.23 9.70 -8.80
CA PHE A 6 -8.36 10.36 -9.77
C PHE A 6 -6.93 9.80 -9.75
N HIS A 7 -6.72 8.67 -9.09
CA HIS A 7 -5.43 8.00 -8.87
C HIS A 7 -4.41 8.87 -8.12
N GLN A 8 -4.87 9.79 -7.28
CA GLN A 8 -4.01 10.57 -6.39
C GLN A 8 -3.80 9.81 -5.08
N ILE A 9 -2.56 9.76 -4.62
CA ILE A 9 -2.19 9.22 -3.31
C ILE A 9 -2.78 10.13 -2.23
N GLN A 10 -3.54 9.54 -1.32
CA GLN A 10 -3.96 10.24 -0.11
C GLN A 10 -2.78 10.31 0.86
N LEU A 11 -2.15 11.48 0.96
CA LEU A 11 -1.05 11.75 1.89
C LEU A 11 -1.45 11.43 3.35
N GLY A 12 -0.49 10.98 4.15
CA GLY A 12 -0.73 10.46 5.51
C GLY A 12 -1.41 9.07 5.59
N SER A 13 -1.68 8.40 4.45
CA SER A 13 -2.26 7.04 4.41
C SER A 13 -1.25 5.96 4.01
N VAL A 14 0.03 6.33 3.92
CA VAL A 14 1.10 5.49 3.39
C VAL A 14 1.92 4.91 4.53
N TYR A 15 2.08 3.58 4.52
CA TYR A 15 2.74 2.83 5.58
C TYR A 15 3.73 1.83 4.99
N ARG A 16 4.89 1.68 5.62
CA ARG A 16 5.86 0.61 5.41
C ARG A 16 5.77 -0.34 6.62
N GLY A 17 5.15 -1.49 6.44
CA GLY A 17 4.80 -2.36 7.58
C GLY A 17 3.73 -1.70 8.45
N LEU A 18 4.06 -1.44 9.71
CA LEU A 18 3.25 -0.67 10.66
C LEU A 18 3.73 0.79 10.79
N THR A 19 4.87 1.13 10.18
CA THR A 19 5.47 2.45 10.29
C THR A 19 4.92 3.41 9.23
N PRO A 20 4.38 4.59 9.60
CA PRO A 20 3.95 5.59 8.63
C PRO A 20 5.17 6.18 7.88
N ILE A 21 4.99 6.48 6.59
CA ILE A 21 6.02 7.16 5.78
C ILE A 21 5.72 8.66 5.73
N ASP A 22 6.76 9.49 5.80
CA ASP A 22 6.64 10.93 5.62
C ASP A 22 6.16 11.30 4.21
N ASP A 23 5.29 12.30 4.11
CA ASP A 23 4.69 12.70 2.83
C ASP A 23 5.74 13.13 1.80
N ASN A 24 6.86 13.75 2.22
CA ASN A 24 7.93 14.12 1.30
C ASN A 24 8.65 12.89 0.75
N GLU A 25 8.85 11.85 1.58
CA GLU A 25 9.41 10.57 1.14
C GLU A 25 8.45 9.89 0.14
N VAL A 26 7.14 9.91 0.39
CA VAL A 26 6.13 9.39 -0.54
C VAL A 26 6.19 10.09 -1.89
N LEU A 27 6.21 11.43 -1.89
CA LEU A 27 6.27 12.22 -3.12
C LEU A 27 7.55 11.94 -3.91
N ASN A 28 8.69 11.75 -3.23
CA ASN A 28 9.95 11.40 -3.87
C ASN A 28 9.93 9.97 -4.44
N LEU A 29 9.34 9.00 -3.74
CA LEU A 29 9.23 7.61 -4.19
C LEU A 29 8.36 7.46 -5.44
N TYR A 30 7.29 8.24 -5.54
CA TYR A 30 6.32 8.16 -6.62
C TYR A 30 6.48 9.25 -7.70
N ASN A 31 7.50 10.12 -7.59
CA ASN A 31 7.69 11.29 -8.45
C ASN A 31 6.44 12.19 -8.51
N GLY A 32 5.83 12.43 -7.34
CA GLY A 32 4.59 13.16 -7.16
C GLY A 32 3.53 12.32 -6.43
N ASN A 33 2.29 12.79 -6.49
CA ASN A 33 1.13 12.15 -5.85
C ASN A 33 0.28 11.32 -6.82
N TYR A 34 0.58 11.32 -8.12
CA TYR A 34 -0.21 10.59 -9.12
C TYR A 34 0.32 9.19 -9.35
N VAL A 35 -0.57 8.18 -9.24
CA VAL A 35 -0.26 6.79 -9.56
C VAL A 35 -0.72 6.46 -10.99
N PRO A 36 0.20 6.10 -11.91
CA PRO A 36 -0.19 5.74 -13.28
C PRO A 36 -1.12 4.53 -13.34
N GLN A 37 -2.17 4.60 -14.18
CA GLN A 37 -3.17 3.54 -14.35
C GLN A 37 -2.57 2.16 -14.69
N LYS A 38 -1.45 2.14 -15.43
CA LYS A 38 -0.71 0.91 -15.77
C LYS A 38 -0.21 0.13 -14.55
N LEU A 39 -0.06 0.78 -13.40
CA LEU A 39 0.36 0.12 -12.16
C LEU A 39 -0.82 -0.52 -11.41
N ILE A 40 -2.02 0.03 -11.61
CA ILE A 40 -3.24 -0.31 -10.88
C ILE A 40 -4.10 -1.32 -11.65
N ARG A 41 -4.17 -1.20 -12.98
CA ARG A 41 -5.05 -2.01 -13.83
C ARG A 41 -4.24 -2.86 -14.81
N SER A 42 -4.50 -4.17 -14.82
CA SER A 42 -3.84 -5.09 -15.74
C SER A 42 -4.37 -4.84 -17.15
N LYS A 43 -3.49 -4.90 -18.15
CA LYS A 43 -3.92 -4.96 -19.54
C LYS A 43 -4.62 -6.31 -19.78
N ALA A 44 -5.65 -6.32 -20.63
CA ALA A 44 -6.31 -7.54 -21.07
C ALA A 44 -5.25 -8.49 -21.68
N GLY A 45 -4.82 -9.50 -20.91
CA GLY A 45 -3.64 -10.30 -21.22
C GLY A 45 -3.01 -11.05 -20.04
N GLY A 46 -3.40 -10.75 -18.79
CA GLY A 46 -3.00 -11.54 -17.62
C GLY A 46 -1.59 -11.25 -17.08
N GLU A 47 -1.00 -10.11 -17.45
CA GLU A 47 0.27 -9.67 -16.85
C GLU A 47 0.07 -9.36 -15.35
N GLN A 48 1.01 -9.83 -14.52
CA GLN A 48 1.03 -9.54 -13.09
C GLN A 48 1.16 -8.02 -12.88
N LEU A 49 0.21 -7.48 -12.13
CA LEU A 49 0.20 -6.07 -11.79
C LEU A 49 1.33 -5.75 -10.80
N PRO A 50 2.04 -4.62 -10.99
CA PRO A 50 3.02 -4.18 -10.01
C PRO A 50 2.39 -3.67 -8.70
N MET A 51 1.07 -3.40 -8.67
CA MET A 51 0.34 -3.05 -7.45
C MET A 51 -0.93 -3.90 -7.31
N LYS A 52 -1.20 -4.38 -6.09
CA LYS A 52 -2.42 -5.13 -5.78
C LYS A 52 -3.51 -4.18 -5.27
N GLN A 53 -4.71 -4.28 -5.84
CA GLN A 53 -5.89 -3.62 -5.31
C GLN A 53 -6.56 -4.53 -4.25
N LEU A 54 -6.78 -3.98 -3.06
CA LEU A 54 -7.44 -4.65 -1.95
C LEU A 54 -8.77 -3.96 -1.68
N ASN A 55 -9.83 -4.48 -2.31
CA ASN A 55 -11.15 -3.86 -2.40
C ASN A 55 -12.30 -4.78 -1.91
N ASP A 56 -11.98 -5.94 -1.35
CA ASP A 56 -12.95 -6.94 -0.92
C ASP A 56 -13.12 -7.01 0.61
N LEU A 57 -14.08 -7.82 1.08
CA LEU A 57 -14.35 -7.99 2.51
C LEU A 57 -13.13 -8.55 3.29
N PHE A 58 -12.24 -9.27 2.61
CA PHE A 58 -11.06 -9.91 3.20
C PHE A 58 -9.80 -9.04 3.13
N SER A 59 -9.91 -7.85 2.55
CA SER A 59 -8.80 -6.92 2.38
C SER A 59 -8.24 -6.40 3.70
N VAL A 60 -9.10 -6.23 4.71
CA VAL A 60 -8.70 -5.76 6.04
C VAL A 60 -7.81 -6.78 6.78
N PRO A 61 -8.19 -8.06 6.94
CA PRO A 61 -7.28 -9.04 7.54
C PRO A 61 -6.04 -9.29 6.69
N GLU A 62 -6.15 -9.25 5.35
CA GLU A 62 -5.00 -9.42 4.46
C GLU A 62 -3.95 -8.32 4.65
N ILE A 63 -4.36 -7.05 4.63
CA ILE A 63 -3.40 -5.93 4.81
C ILE A 63 -2.80 -5.92 6.21
N CYS A 64 -3.56 -6.31 7.25
CA CYS A 64 -3.02 -6.45 8.60
C CYS A 64 -1.92 -7.50 8.67
N LEU A 65 -2.13 -8.67 8.05
CA LEU A 65 -1.13 -9.72 7.99
C LEU A 65 0.11 -9.24 7.24
N LEU A 66 -0.06 -8.64 6.05
CA LEU A 66 1.04 -8.13 5.24
C LEU A 66 1.85 -7.06 5.98
N SER A 67 1.18 -6.13 6.67
CA SER A 67 1.83 -5.10 7.47
C SER A 67 2.64 -5.69 8.63
N ASN A 68 2.08 -6.63 9.38
CA ASN A 68 2.80 -7.28 10.48
C ASN A 68 4.01 -8.08 10.02
N VAL A 69 3.86 -8.86 8.95
CA VAL A 69 4.95 -9.66 8.37
C VAL A 69 6.06 -8.73 7.84
N THR A 70 5.68 -7.66 7.15
CA THR A 70 6.63 -6.66 6.64
C THR A 70 7.38 -5.98 7.77
N GLU A 71 6.69 -5.58 8.83
CA GLU A 71 7.30 -4.98 10.03
C GLU A 71 8.30 -5.94 10.69
N TYR A 72 7.93 -7.22 10.81
CA TYR A 72 8.83 -8.24 11.36
C TYR A 72 10.12 -8.35 10.53
N PHE A 73 10.02 -8.40 9.21
CA PHE A 73 11.21 -8.49 8.35
C PHE A 73 12.10 -7.25 8.46
N ILE A 74 11.52 -6.06 8.51
CA ILE A 74 12.25 -4.79 8.70
C ILE A 74 13.00 -4.81 10.04
N LYS A 75 12.32 -5.16 11.14
CA LYS A 75 12.93 -5.20 12.49
C LYS A 75 14.07 -6.20 12.61
N ASN A 76 14.01 -7.31 11.87
CA ASN A 76 15.03 -8.36 11.90
C ASN A 76 16.12 -8.19 10.81
N ASN A 77 16.13 -7.06 10.08
CA ASN A 77 17.06 -6.80 8.97
C ASN A 77 17.07 -7.91 7.90
N ILE A 78 15.93 -8.55 7.70
CA ILE A 78 15.77 -9.58 6.68
C ILE A 78 15.48 -8.86 5.37
N CYS A 79 16.41 -8.97 4.42
CA CYS A 79 16.25 -8.34 3.13
C CYS A 79 15.11 -9.00 2.35
N MET A 80 14.02 -8.25 2.17
CA MET A 80 12.91 -8.63 1.30
C MET A 80 13.30 -8.39 -0.16
N VAL A 81 14.23 -9.20 -0.69
CA VAL A 81 14.61 -9.13 -2.11
C VAL A 81 13.51 -9.74 -2.97
N GLY A 82 12.94 -8.95 -3.88
CA GLY A 82 12.19 -9.46 -5.03
C GLY A 82 10.68 -9.24 -5.07
N LEU A 83 10.07 -8.48 -4.14
CA LEU A 83 8.62 -8.30 -4.15
C LEU A 83 8.07 -6.88 -3.89
N TYR A 84 8.84 -5.90 -3.37
CA TYR A 84 8.19 -4.73 -2.74
C TYR A 84 8.83 -3.35 -2.96
N GLU A 85 9.51 -3.10 -4.08
CA GLU A 85 10.20 -1.82 -4.26
C GLU A 85 9.25 -0.60 -4.43
N LYS A 86 7.94 -0.78 -4.61
CA LYS A 86 6.95 0.32 -4.69
C LYS A 86 5.63 -0.04 -4.01
N LEU A 87 5.63 0.07 -2.66
CA LEU A 87 4.50 -0.05 -1.71
C LEU A 87 3.19 -0.66 -2.25
N LEU A 88 3.01 -1.93 -1.94
CA LEU A 88 2.24 -2.92 -2.69
C LEU A 88 0.71 -2.78 -2.75
N CYS A 89 0.04 -2.07 -1.85
CA CYS A 89 -1.42 -2.18 -1.77
C CYS A 89 -2.11 -0.84 -1.94
N VAL A 90 -2.91 -0.76 -3.00
CA VAL A 90 -3.94 0.26 -3.18
C VAL A 90 -5.19 -0.25 -2.49
N HIS A 91 -5.63 0.46 -1.46
CA HIS A 91 -6.94 0.23 -0.89
C HIS A 91 -7.91 1.26 -1.47
N ASP A 92 -9.02 0.80 -2.05
CA ASP A 92 -10.07 1.70 -2.55
C ASP A 92 -10.66 2.55 -1.42
N CYS A 93 -11.12 3.75 -1.74
CA CYS A 93 -11.80 4.65 -0.80
C CYS A 93 -13.10 4.06 -0.21
N LEU A 94 -13.62 2.95 -0.74
CA LEU A 94 -14.94 2.40 -0.43
C LEU A 94 -15.02 1.58 0.87
N LEU A 95 -13.90 1.15 1.45
CA LEU A 95 -13.88 0.48 2.75
C LEU A 95 -13.46 1.47 3.85
N HIS A 96 -14.49 2.12 4.38
CA HIS A 96 -14.53 3.09 5.46
C HIS A 96 -13.50 2.85 6.58
N GLU A 97 -12.58 3.81 6.81
CA GLU A 97 -11.71 4.09 7.99
C GLU A 97 -10.88 2.96 8.64
N SER A 98 -11.21 1.70 8.42
CA SER A 98 -10.88 0.58 9.30
C SER A 98 -9.40 0.23 9.22
N VAL A 99 -8.79 0.26 8.03
CA VAL A 99 -7.37 -0.13 7.88
C VAL A 99 -6.42 0.91 8.49
N THR A 100 -6.63 2.21 8.23
CA THR A 100 -5.78 3.25 8.83
C THR A 100 -5.97 3.30 10.34
N GLN A 101 -7.22 3.12 10.81
CA GLN A 101 -7.51 3.06 12.24
C GLN A 101 -6.89 1.82 12.88
N VAL A 102 -6.98 0.65 12.24
CA VAL A 102 -6.34 -0.58 12.71
C VAL A 102 -4.83 -0.40 12.74
N LEU A 103 -4.18 0.05 11.66
CA LEU A 103 -2.74 0.30 11.64
C LEU A 103 -2.28 1.29 12.71
N ARG A 104 -3.07 2.34 12.99
CA ARG A 104 -2.82 3.27 14.12
C ARG A 104 -3.04 2.63 15.50
N GLN A 105 -3.88 1.61 15.61
CA GLN A 105 -4.09 0.87 16.86
C GLN A 105 -2.98 -0.18 17.11
N VAL A 106 -2.30 -0.66 16.06
CA VAL A 106 -1.22 -1.65 16.18
C VAL A 106 0.19 -1.05 16.18
N SER A 107 0.35 0.24 15.84
CA SER A 107 1.63 0.98 15.88
C SER A 107 1.92 1.56 17.27
#